data_AF-A0A2A9DNX5-F1
#
_entry.id   AF-A0A2A9DNX5-F1
#
_cell.length_a   1.000
_cell.length_b   1.000
_cell.length_c   1.000
_cell.angle_alpha   90.00
_cell.angle_beta   90.00
_cell.angle_gamma   90.00
#
_symmetry.space_group_name_H-M   'P 1'
#
loop_
_entity.id
_entity.type
_entity.pdbx_description
1 polymer ?
#
loop_
_entity_poly.entity_id
_entity_poly.type
_entity_poly.pdbx_seq_one_letter_code
_entity_poly.pdbx_strand_id
1 'polypeptide(L)'
;MEPVQLTRHSIVDAAFTILRRYGLGDVTMRRVASDLGVAPGALYWHVANKQELLRALSSHIIQPALTTDYMSPADRATAFRRCVLSVRDGADVVSVGLADPIALRGIIEVWTSSFTEAGQCAPERGALGAETLLHYCVGAVLNQQTLEQLGQESLADQDASFNAGVELIVNATLLHRTS
;
A
#
# COMPACT_ATOMS: atom_id res chain seq x y z
N MET A 1 25.88 20.94 -4.45
CA MET A 1 24.96 19.86 -4.03
C MET A 1 25.83 18.84 -3.32
N GLU A 2 25.63 18.61 -2.03
CA GLU A 2 26.38 17.57 -1.31
C GLU A 2 26.09 16.20 -1.94
N PRO A 3 27.09 15.30 -2.01
CA PRO A 3 26.86 13.94 -2.49
C PRO A 3 25.87 13.24 -1.56
N VAL A 4 24.72 12.82 -2.09
CA VAL A 4 23.76 12.01 -1.33
C VAL A 4 24.46 10.72 -0.92
N GLN A 5 24.53 10.47 0.39
CA GLN A 5 25.08 9.22 0.89
C GLN A 5 24.22 8.06 0.39
N LEU A 6 24.87 7.09 -0.27
CA LEU A 6 24.17 5.91 -0.77
C LEU A 6 23.68 5.06 0.41
N THR A 7 22.36 5.01 0.58
CA THR A 7 21.69 4.21 1.61
C THR A 7 20.45 3.56 1.03
N ARG A 8 19.90 2.55 1.71
CA ARG A 8 18.62 1.95 1.31
C ARG A 8 17.50 3.00 1.25
N HIS A 9 17.50 3.97 2.17
CA HIS A 9 16.51 5.04 2.20
C HIS A 9 16.62 5.95 0.97
N SER A 10 17.81 6.47 0.67
CA SER A 10 18.03 7.34 -0.50
C SER A 10 17.70 6.64 -1.82
N ILE A 11 17.93 5.32 -1.91
CA ILE A 11 17.56 4.49 -3.07
C ILE A 11 16.03 4.42 -3.24
N VAL A 12 15.31 4.20 -2.15
CA VAL A 12 13.83 4.14 -2.16
C VAL A 12 13.24 5.51 -2.51
N ASP A 13 13.79 6.60 -1.96
CA ASP A 13 13.31 7.96 -2.25
C ASP A 13 13.53 8.37 -3.71
N ALA A 14 14.68 8.02 -4.29
CA ALA A 14 14.95 8.22 -5.71
C ALA A 14 13.98 7.40 -6.58
N ALA A 15 13.77 6.12 -6.23
CA ALA A 15 12.80 5.27 -6.93
C ALA A 15 11.37 5.80 -6.81
N PHE A 16 10.98 6.33 -5.66
CA PHE A 16 9.67 6.95 -5.43
C PHE A 16 9.48 8.21 -6.28
N THR A 17 10.52 9.03 -6.39
CA THR A 17 10.53 10.21 -7.26
C THR A 17 10.37 9.83 -8.73
N ILE A 18 11.08 8.78 -9.18
CA ILE A 18 10.94 8.25 -10.53
C ILE A 18 9.52 7.72 -10.76
N LEU A 19 8.98 6.92 -9.84
CA LEU A 19 7.63 6.35 -9.92
C LEU A 19 6.58 7.44 -10.11
N ARG A 20 6.57 8.46 -9.24
CA ARG A 20 5.58 9.53 -9.30
C ARG A 20 5.64 10.33 -10.60
N ARG A 21 6.83 10.51 -11.16
CA ARG A 21 7.03 11.35 -12.35
C ARG A 21 6.84 10.60 -13.66
N TYR A 22 7.24 9.34 -13.71
CA TYR A 22 7.35 8.58 -14.96
C TYR A 22 6.57 7.26 -14.97
N GLY A 23 6.14 6.77 -13.80
CA GLY A 23 5.44 5.51 -13.65
C GLY A 23 6.36 4.31 -13.39
N LEU A 24 5.75 3.16 -13.12
CA LEU A 24 6.40 1.93 -12.68
C LEU A 24 7.36 1.34 -13.73
N GLY A 25 7.01 1.48 -15.02
CA GLY A 25 7.86 1.02 -16.12
C GLY A 25 9.26 1.64 -16.09
N ASP A 26 9.36 2.87 -15.60
CA ASP A 26 10.59 3.64 -15.54
C ASP A 26 11.41 3.42 -14.25
N VAL A 27 10.83 2.78 -13.24
CA VAL A 27 11.55 2.36 -12.03
C VAL A 27 12.46 1.18 -12.38
N THR A 28 13.69 1.49 -12.79
CA THR A 28 14.72 0.50 -13.13
C THR A 28 15.97 0.72 -12.28
N MET A 29 16.70 -0.35 -11.98
CA MET A 29 17.96 -0.26 -11.21
C MET A 29 18.94 0.74 -11.85
N ARG A 30 19.03 0.73 -13.19
CA ARG A 30 19.92 1.64 -13.93
C ARG A 30 19.48 3.10 -13.80
N ARG A 31 18.18 3.39 -13.92
CA ARG A 31 17.67 4.76 -13.82
C ARG A 31 17.83 5.31 -12.40
N VAL A 32 17.54 4.49 -11.38
CA VAL A 32 17.74 4.86 -9.97
C VAL A 32 19.22 5.17 -9.70
N ALA A 33 20.13 4.33 -10.20
CA ALA A 33 21.58 4.57 -10.05
C ALA A 33 22.02 5.86 -10.74
N SER A 34 21.51 6.10 -11.95
CA SER A 34 21.78 7.33 -12.72
C SER A 34 21.27 8.57 -12.01
N ASP A 35 20.08 8.52 -11.40
CA ASP A 35 19.47 9.63 -10.66
C ASP A 35 20.29 9.97 -9.40
N LEU A 36 20.85 8.94 -8.75
CA LEU A 36 21.75 9.08 -7.61
C LEU A 36 23.21 9.38 -7.97
N GLY A 37 23.57 9.42 -9.27
CA GLY A 37 24.93 9.67 -9.72
C GLY A 37 25.94 8.56 -9.39
N VAL A 38 25.48 7.31 -9.23
CA VAL A 38 26.32 6.16 -8.88
C VAL A 38 26.29 5.08 -9.98
N ALA A 39 27.27 4.18 -9.96
CA ALA A 39 27.23 2.99 -10.82
C ALA A 39 26.09 2.03 -10.37
N PRO A 40 25.38 1.36 -11.30
CA PRO A 40 24.34 0.39 -10.94
C PRO A 40 24.80 -0.70 -9.97
N GLY A 41 26.06 -1.12 -10.10
CA GLY A 41 26.71 -2.07 -9.18
C GLY A 41 26.65 -1.66 -7.71
N ALA A 42 26.67 -0.35 -7.43
CA ALA A 42 26.66 0.17 -6.07
C ALA A 42 25.30 -0.03 -5.37
N LEU A 43 24.20 -0.05 -6.11
CA LEU A 43 22.86 -0.25 -5.53
C LEU A 43 22.70 -1.64 -4.91
N TYR A 44 23.33 -2.65 -5.51
CA TYR A 44 23.18 -4.05 -5.11
C TYR A 44 23.73 -4.36 -3.71
N TRP A 45 24.55 -3.48 -3.14
CA TRP A 45 24.96 -3.56 -1.74
C TRP A 45 23.84 -3.24 -0.74
N HIS A 46 22.79 -2.54 -1.19
CA HIS A 46 21.69 -2.08 -0.34
C HIS A 46 20.34 -2.69 -0.73
N VAL A 47 20.16 -3.04 -2.01
CA VAL A 47 18.92 -3.61 -2.56
C VAL A 47 19.31 -4.61 -3.65
N ALA A 48 19.08 -5.90 -3.40
CA ALA A 48 19.63 -7.00 -4.20
C ALA A 48 19.04 -7.08 -5.62
N ASN A 49 17.84 -6.55 -5.86
CA ASN A 49 17.19 -6.56 -7.17
C ASN A 49 15.98 -5.61 -7.24
N LYS A 50 15.39 -5.48 -8.44
CA LYS A 50 14.19 -4.66 -8.66
C LYS A 50 13.00 -5.12 -7.79
N GLN A 51 12.82 -6.41 -7.53
CA GLN A 51 11.71 -6.89 -6.70
C GLN A 51 11.86 -6.43 -5.24
N GLU A 52 13.06 -6.50 -4.69
CA GLU A 52 13.32 -5.97 -3.35
C GLU A 52 13.12 -4.44 -3.29
N LEU A 53 13.50 -3.72 -4.35
CA LEU A 53 13.23 -2.28 -4.47
C LEU A 53 11.72 -2.00 -4.45
N LEU A 54 10.94 -2.75 -5.22
CA LEU A 54 9.48 -2.58 -5.27
C LEU A 54 8.80 -2.93 -3.95
N ARG A 55 9.27 -3.95 -3.23
CA ARG A 55 8.78 -4.24 -1.87
C ARG A 55 9.07 -3.09 -0.91
N ALA A 56 10.29 -2.55 -0.94
CA ALA A 56 10.66 -1.40 -0.13
C ALA A 56 9.82 -0.17 -0.47
N LEU A 57 9.54 0.03 -1.76
CA LEU A 57 8.72 1.13 -2.26
C LEU A 57 7.25 0.96 -1.87
N SER A 58 6.70 -0.25 -1.92
CA SER A 58 5.37 -0.57 -1.41
C SER A 58 5.24 -0.19 0.06
N SER A 59 6.18 -0.63 0.91
CA SER A 59 6.19 -0.25 2.32
C SER A 59 6.26 1.27 2.50
N HIS A 60 7.08 1.97 1.71
CA HIS A 60 7.17 3.42 1.74
C HIS A 60 5.83 4.11 1.39
N ILE A 61 5.13 3.62 0.37
CA ILE A 61 3.83 4.17 -0.06
C ILE A 61 2.77 4.06 1.03
N ILE A 62 2.65 2.89 1.67
CA ILE A 62 1.55 2.62 2.62
C ILE A 62 1.90 2.96 4.07
N GLN A 63 3.16 3.26 4.39
CA GLN A 63 3.60 3.57 5.76
C GLN A 63 2.71 4.60 6.48
N PRO A 64 2.25 5.70 5.84
CA PRO A 64 1.42 6.68 6.53
C PRO A 64 0.05 6.14 6.97
N ALA A 65 -0.46 5.09 6.31
CA ALA A 65 -1.72 4.43 6.67
C ALA A 65 -1.56 3.43 7.83
N LEU A 66 -0.32 3.08 8.19
CA LEU A 66 -0.02 2.10 9.24
C LEU A 66 0.45 2.75 10.55
N THR A 67 0.99 3.97 10.49
CA THR A 67 1.67 4.64 11.63
C THR A 67 0.80 5.61 12.42
N THR A 68 -0.45 5.84 12.02
CA THR A 68 -1.35 6.71 12.77
C THR A 68 -1.96 5.94 13.94
N ASP A 69 -1.80 6.48 15.15
CA ASP A 69 -2.36 5.92 16.38
C ASP A 69 -3.91 5.95 16.34
N TYR A 70 -4.52 4.84 16.78
CA TYR A 70 -5.97 4.68 16.99
C TYR A 70 -6.84 5.12 15.80
N MET A 71 -6.91 4.26 14.78
CA MET A 71 -7.82 4.42 13.65
C MET A 71 -8.90 3.34 13.67
N SER A 72 -10.13 3.69 13.33
CA SER A 72 -11.16 2.69 13.05
C SER A 72 -10.78 1.87 11.80
N PRO A 73 -11.33 0.66 11.60
CA PRO A 73 -11.09 -0.10 10.38
C PRO A 73 -11.44 0.68 9.09
N ALA A 74 -12.50 1.49 9.13
CA ALA A 74 -12.92 2.31 7.98
C ALA A 74 -11.93 3.45 7.70
N ASP A 75 -11.40 4.09 8.75
CA ASP A 75 -10.37 5.11 8.59
C ASP A 75 -9.08 4.52 8.02
N ARG A 76 -8.68 3.31 8.46
CA ARG A 76 -7.51 2.60 7.92
C ARG A 76 -7.67 2.32 6.43
N ALA A 77 -8.84 1.83 6.02
CA ALA A 77 -9.16 1.61 4.61
C ALA A 77 -9.07 2.90 3.78
N THR A 78 -9.63 4.00 4.31
CA THR A 78 -9.58 5.32 3.67
C THR A 78 -8.15 5.86 3.55
N ALA A 79 -7.35 5.74 4.61
CA ALA A 79 -5.95 6.16 4.61
C ALA A 79 -5.11 5.34 3.63
N PHE A 80 -5.30 4.03 3.60
CA PHE A 80 -4.65 3.14 2.64
C PHE A 80 -5.00 3.54 1.21
N ARG A 81 -6.29 3.68 0.90
CA ARG A 81 -6.76 4.11 -0.43
C ARG A 81 -6.11 5.43 -0.84
N ARG A 82 -6.11 6.43 0.04
CA ARG A 82 -5.49 7.74 -0.22
C ARG A 82 -3.99 7.62 -0.51
N CYS A 83 -3.25 6.85 0.29
CA CYS A 83 -1.83 6.64 0.08
C CYS A 83 -1.55 6.03 -1.29
N VAL A 84 -2.25 4.94 -1.64
CA VAL A 84 -2.03 4.24 -2.91
C VAL A 84 -2.42 5.10 -4.11
N LEU A 85 -3.59 5.75 -4.08
CA LEU A 85 -4.07 6.56 -5.20
C LEU A 85 -3.28 7.86 -5.40
N SER A 86 -2.59 8.35 -4.37
CA SER A 86 -1.71 9.53 -4.50
C SER A 86 -0.45 9.28 -5.34
N VAL A 87 -0.20 8.02 -5.70
CA VAL A 87 1.01 7.57 -6.39
C VAL A 87 0.61 6.91 -7.70
N ARG A 88 1.15 7.43 -8.81
CA ARG A 88 1.01 6.81 -10.13
C ARG A 88 1.50 5.36 -10.08
N ASP A 89 0.69 4.45 -10.60
CA ASP A 89 0.94 3.00 -10.60
C ASP A 89 1.14 2.42 -9.18
N GLY A 90 0.63 3.12 -8.16
CA GLY A 90 0.77 2.74 -6.75
C GLY A 90 0.14 1.40 -6.42
N ALA A 91 -1.00 1.06 -7.05
CA ALA A 91 -1.69 -0.20 -6.82
C ALA A 91 -0.86 -1.41 -7.29
N ASP A 92 -0.18 -1.30 -8.43
CA ASP A 92 0.72 -2.33 -8.93
C ASP A 92 1.93 -2.53 -8.01
N VAL A 93 2.56 -1.43 -7.58
CA VAL A 93 3.70 -1.48 -6.65
C VAL A 93 3.29 -2.10 -5.32
N VAL A 94 2.15 -1.69 -4.77
CA VAL A 94 1.67 -2.21 -3.49
C VAL A 94 1.32 -3.69 -3.59
N SER A 95 0.71 -4.13 -4.69
CA SER A 95 0.41 -5.54 -4.95
C SER A 95 1.68 -6.41 -4.95
N VAL A 96 2.79 -5.92 -5.51
CA VAL A 96 4.10 -6.61 -5.44
C VAL A 96 4.61 -6.73 -4.00
N GLY A 97 4.43 -5.69 -3.17
CA GLY A 97 4.81 -5.73 -1.76
C GLY A 97 3.95 -6.69 -0.93
N LEU A 98 2.64 -6.74 -1.18
CA LEU A 98 1.71 -7.63 -0.48
C LEU A 98 1.92 -9.11 -0.83
N ALA A 99 2.61 -9.43 -1.92
CA ALA A 99 3.03 -10.79 -2.24
C ALA A 99 4.12 -11.33 -1.28
N ASP A 100 4.73 -10.48 -0.45
CA ASP A 100 5.62 -10.90 0.64
C ASP A 100 4.79 -11.28 1.89
N PRO A 101 4.77 -12.57 2.30
CA PRO A 101 3.95 -13.02 3.42
C PRO A 101 4.29 -12.36 4.75
N ILE A 102 5.54 -11.92 4.94
CA ILE A 102 5.96 -11.26 6.19
C ILE A 102 5.38 -9.85 6.25
N ALA A 103 5.48 -9.10 5.14
CA ALA A 103 4.91 -7.76 5.05
C ALA A 103 3.38 -7.79 5.17
N LEU A 104 2.72 -8.72 4.46
CA LEU A 104 1.28 -8.90 4.52
C LEU A 104 0.80 -9.17 5.94
N ARG A 105 1.48 -10.07 6.66
CA ARG A 105 1.14 -10.41 8.05
C ARG A 105 1.19 -9.19 8.96
N GLY A 106 2.26 -8.39 8.88
CA GLY A 106 2.38 -7.18 9.70
C GLY A 106 1.27 -6.15 9.44
N ILE A 107 0.82 -6.01 8.19
CA ILE A 107 -0.31 -5.13 7.84
C ILE A 107 -1.62 -5.69 8.43
N ILE A 108 -1.87 -6.99 8.27
CA ILE A 108 -3.05 -7.65 8.82
C ILE A 108 -3.08 -7.52 10.35
N GLU A 109 -1.95 -7.67 11.04
CA GLU A 109 -1.85 -7.50 12.49
C GLU A 109 -2.26 -6.08 12.93
N VAL A 110 -1.75 -5.05 12.26
CA VAL A 110 -2.12 -3.65 12.52
C VAL A 110 -3.62 -3.39 12.26
N TRP A 111 -4.18 -3.99 11.22
CA TRP A 111 -5.60 -3.82 10.90
C TRP A 111 -6.50 -4.64 11.84
N THR A 112 -6.05 -5.81 12.26
CA THR A 112 -6.75 -6.65 13.26
C THR A 112 -6.88 -5.91 14.58
N SER A 113 -5.84 -5.18 15.01
CA SER A 113 -5.89 -4.39 16.25
C SER A 113 -7.03 -3.35 16.22
N SER A 114 -7.30 -2.74 15.06
CA SER A 114 -8.41 -1.77 14.93
C SER A 114 -9.81 -2.38 15.06
N PHE A 115 -9.96 -3.69 14.85
CA PHE A 115 -11.22 -4.40 15.11
C PHE A 115 -11.36 -4.84 16.57
N THR A 116 -10.25 -5.09 17.27
CA THR A 116 -10.25 -5.67 18.63
C THR A 116 -10.09 -4.64 19.75
N GLU A 117 -9.43 -3.51 19.51
CA GLU A 117 -9.11 -2.48 20.53
C GLU A 117 -10.34 -1.88 21.22
N ALA A 118 -11.53 -1.98 20.61
CA ALA A 118 -12.78 -1.53 21.22
C ALA A 118 -13.67 -2.69 21.73
N GLY A 119 -13.12 -3.90 21.88
CA GLY A 119 -13.87 -5.10 22.31
C GLY A 119 -15.02 -5.45 21.35
N GLN A 120 -14.91 -5.08 20.08
CA GLN A 120 -16.03 -5.10 19.14
C GLN A 120 -16.22 -6.47 18.47
N CYS A 121 -15.19 -7.32 18.39
CA CYS A 121 -15.29 -8.69 17.90
C CYS A 121 -14.21 -9.62 18.45
N ALA A 122 -14.42 -10.94 18.35
CA ALA A 122 -13.43 -11.95 18.68
C ALA A 122 -12.15 -11.81 17.80
N PRO A 123 -10.95 -12.10 18.31
CA PRO A 123 -9.69 -11.92 17.57
C PRO A 123 -9.65 -12.62 16.21
N GLU A 124 -10.11 -13.87 16.12
CA GLU A 124 -10.17 -14.65 14.87
C GLU A 124 -11.05 -13.96 13.81
N ARG A 125 -12.16 -13.38 14.26
CA ARG A 125 -13.10 -12.65 13.41
C ARG A 125 -12.52 -11.31 12.96
N GLY A 126 -11.85 -10.60 13.85
CA GLY A 126 -11.13 -9.37 13.53
C GLY A 126 -10.04 -9.60 12.50
N ALA A 127 -9.29 -10.70 12.61
CA ALA A 127 -8.26 -11.07 11.64
C ALA A 127 -8.84 -11.36 10.25
N LEU A 128 -9.93 -12.15 10.19
CA LEU A 128 -10.64 -12.40 8.92
C LEU A 128 -11.20 -11.11 8.31
N GLY A 129 -11.78 -10.22 9.14
CA GLY A 129 -12.28 -8.92 8.71
C GLY A 129 -11.19 -8.01 8.18
N ALA A 130 -10.03 -7.95 8.85
CA ALA A 130 -8.86 -7.19 8.43
C ALA A 130 -8.31 -7.68 7.09
N GLU A 131 -8.14 -8.99 6.94
CA GLU A 131 -7.70 -9.60 5.68
C GLU A 131 -8.68 -9.33 4.54
N THR A 132 -9.98 -9.50 4.79
CA THR A 132 -11.04 -9.24 3.80
C THR A 132 -11.06 -7.77 3.38
N LEU A 133 -10.97 -6.85 4.34
CA LEU A 133 -10.98 -5.42 4.09
C LEU A 133 -9.73 -4.98 3.31
N LEU A 134 -8.55 -5.52 3.63
CA LEU A 134 -7.32 -5.24 2.89
C LEU A 134 -7.42 -5.70 1.43
N HIS A 135 -7.88 -6.93 1.18
CA HIS A 135 -8.06 -7.45 -0.17
C HIS A 135 -9.08 -6.63 -0.98
N TYR A 136 -10.19 -6.21 -0.34
CA TYR A 136 -11.14 -5.30 -0.94
C TYR A 136 -10.48 -3.97 -1.33
N CYS A 137 -9.70 -3.37 -0.42
CA CYS A 137 -9.01 -2.11 -0.68
C CYS A 137 -8.05 -2.22 -1.86
N VAL A 138 -7.26 -3.29 -1.92
CA VAL A 138 -6.32 -3.58 -3.02
C VAL A 138 -7.06 -3.70 -4.35
N GLY A 139 -8.14 -4.48 -4.40
CA GLY A 139 -8.95 -4.62 -5.61
C GLY A 139 -9.57 -3.31 -6.07
N ALA A 140 -10.09 -2.52 -5.12
CA ALA A 140 -10.71 -1.23 -5.41
C ALA A 140 -9.72 -0.22 -6.00
N VAL A 141 -8.54 -0.05 -5.38
CA VAL A 141 -7.52 0.90 -5.88
C VAL A 141 -6.89 0.45 -7.19
N LEU A 142 -6.68 -0.86 -7.38
CA LEU A 142 -6.18 -1.41 -8.64
C LEU A 142 -7.16 -1.15 -9.78
N ASN A 143 -8.43 -1.47 -9.58
CA ASN A 143 -9.47 -1.23 -10.57
C ASN A 143 -9.60 0.26 -10.90
N GLN A 144 -9.57 1.14 -9.89
CA GLN A 144 -9.63 2.58 -10.11
C GLN A 144 -8.46 3.11 -10.95
N GLN A 145 -7.20 2.79 -10.59
CA GLN A 145 -6.06 3.24 -11.37
C GLN A 145 -6.03 2.65 -12.78
N THR A 146 -6.49 1.40 -12.95
CA THR A 146 -6.62 0.78 -14.28
C THR A 146 -7.61 1.54 -15.16
N LEU A 147 -8.78 1.92 -14.62
CA LEU A 147 -9.76 2.73 -15.36
C LEU A 147 -9.19 4.10 -15.75
N GLU A 148 -8.53 4.77 -14.81
CA GLU A 148 -7.87 6.07 -15.03
C GLU A 148 -6.80 5.97 -16.14
N GLN A 149 -5.95 4.93 -16.11
CA GLN A 149 -4.92 4.69 -17.13
C GLN A 149 -5.52 4.43 -18.52
N LEU A 150 -6.67 3.76 -18.60
CA LEU A 150 -7.37 3.46 -19.85
C LEU A 150 -8.27 4.63 -20.32
N GLY A 151 -8.33 5.73 -19.57
CA GLY A 151 -9.21 6.86 -19.85
C GLY A 151 -10.69 6.48 -19.83
N GLN A 152 -11.06 5.45 -19.08
CA GLN A 152 -12.45 4.99 -18.94
C GLN A 152 -13.12 5.69 -17.76
N GLU A 153 -14.36 6.14 -17.97
CA GLU A 153 -15.18 6.64 -16.88
C GLU A 153 -15.76 5.48 -16.07
N SER A 154 -15.82 5.64 -14.75
CA SER A 154 -16.50 4.66 -13.90
C SER A 154 -18.02 4.78 -14.07
N LEU A 155 -18.71 3.64 -14.11
CA LEU A 155 -20.18 3.59 -14.15
C LEU A 155 -20.84 4.07 -12.85
N ALA A 156 -20.07 4.17 -11.76
CA ALA A 156 -20.53 4.59 -10.44
C ALA A 156 -19.55 5.59 -9.83
N ASP A 157 -20.02 6.34 -8.84
CA ASP A 157 -19.15 7.14 -7.98
C ASP A 157 -18.21 6.19 -7.21
N GLN A 158 -16.91 6.27 -7.51
CA GLN A 158 -15.89 5.40 -6.95
C GLN A 158 -15.69 5.64 -5.46
N ASP A 159 -15.83 6.88 -4.98
CA ASP A 159 -15.70 7.21 -3.56
C ASP A 159 -16.89 6.66 -2.78
N ALA A 160 -18.10 6.88 -3.29
CA ALA A 160 -19.31 6.35 -2.67
C ALA A 160 -19.33 4.81 -2.65
N SER A 161 -18.95 4.17 -3.77
CA SER A 161 -18.89 2.71 -3.88
C SER A 161 -17.82 2.11 -2.98
N PHE A 162 -16.67 2.78 -2.86
CA PHE A 162 -15.60 2.38 -1.95
C PHE A 162 -16.07 2.40 -0.49
N ASN A 163 -16.64 3.53 -0.06
CA ASN A 163 -17.10 3.71 1.32
C ASN A 163 -18.20 2.71 1.68
N ALA A 164 -19.16 2.49 0.78
CA ALA A 164 -20.22 1.50 0.99
C ALA A 164 -19.67 0.07 1.14
N GLY A 165 -18.67 -0.32 0.32
CA GLY A 165 -18.03 -1.63 0.43
C GLY A 165 -17.24 -1.79 1.73
N VAL A 166 -16.52 -0.75 2.17
CA VAL A 166 -15.87 -0.70 3.49
C VAL A 166 -16.89 -0.91 4.60
N GLU A 167 -17.99 -0.15 4.60
CA GLU A 167 -19.04 -0.27 5.62
C GLU A 167 -19.65 -1.68 5.67
N LEU A 168 -19.93 -2.29 4.51
CA LEU A 168 -20.46 -3.66 4.46
C LEU A 168 -19.53 -4.66 5.14
N ILE A 169 -18.22 -4.61 4.84
CA ILE A 169 -17.23 -5.53 5.40
C ILE A 169 -17.03 -5.27 6.90
N VAL A 170 -16.91 -4.01 7.30
CA VAL A 170 -16.72 -3.62 8.71
C VAL A 170 -17.94 -4.04 9.53
N ASN A 171 -19.15 -3.70 9.10
CA ASN A 171 -20.37 -4.09 9.80
C ASN A 171 -20.51 -5.61 9.89
N ALA A 172 -20.30 -6.35 8.80
CA ALA A 172 -20.32 -7.81 8.81
C ALA A 172 -19.33 -8.41 9.82
N THR A 173 -18.14 -7.83 9.94
CA THR A 173 -17.13 -8.26 10.91
C THR A 173 -17.59 -8.01 12.34
N LEU A 174 -18.21 -6.86 12.60
CA LEU A 174 -18.65 -6.47 13.95
C LEU A 174 -19.99 -7.09 14.39
N LEU A 175 -20.79 -7.62 13.47
CA LEU A 175 -22.16 -8.09 13.73
C LEU A 175 -22.29 -9.34 14.63
N HIS A 176 -21.26 -10.17 14.82
CA HIS A 176 -21.35 -11.31 15.76
C HIS A 176 -21.03 -10.92 17.20
N ARG A 177 -21.82 -9.98 17.73
CA ARG A 177 -22.22 -10.02 19.12
C ARG A 177 -23.42 -10.96 19.23
N THR A 178 -23.19 -12.26 19.29
CA THR A 178 -24.25 -13.20 19.66
C THR A 178 -23.82 -13.96 20.90
N SER A 179 -24.41 -13.49 22.01
CA SER A 179 -24.64 -14.08 23.34
C SER A 179 -23.48 -14.73 24.08
#